data_AF-A0A6J6H3D6-F1
#
_entry.id   AF-A0A6J6H3D6-F1
#
_cell.length_a   1.000
_cell.length_b   1.000
_cell.length_c   1.000
_cell.angle_alpha   90.00
_cell.angle_beta   90.00
_cell.angle_gamma   90.00
#
_symmetry.space_group_name_H-M   'P 1'
#
loop_
_entity.id
_entity.type
_entity.pdbx_description
1 polymer ?
#
loop_
_entity_poly.entity_id
_entity_poly.type
_entity_poly.pdbx_seq_one_letter_code
_entity_poly.pdbx_strand_id
1 'polypeptide(L)'
;MFRALVVALLVVCFFAATSPPVGAAESSATRIDYVPPVDAPIVDGFRPPEEIWQAGNRGIDFGTVAGDEVRAAAGGRVVFAGPVGGALHVTIEHGDGLRTTYSFLDEIRVRRGGQVGVGDVVGVAGGAFHFGVRAPDGTYLDPAALLDGTLHPRVILVPGTDQGLDALGDGERRSLWSTLTDNGAAALEFARETGTSWQRLVAHYAEEFDPATHLARAAGAFEAWRDQRGSCTPSSVSMPIRSEQRVAVLVSGLGTGSGSNSAWEIDTETLGYDSTDVVRFSYAGGRSPDDANPDGAGLSEMSVTTFDAIDSQQSIDDSADRLSDLLASVAAARPGMPIDVLAHSQGGIVARLAIGRSGANGRLPEGVENLVTIGSPHGGAPLATGIETLREIPGGDAALSIIRSTGAAEELDDRHPAIGQLSETSAIIAEIHDRPVPDQVRFVSLGAAGDLVVPGTVTADPAAESHRILPSSIGAQAHGDLASDPRTTREIGLAVAGLPLGCQSLGEAARSFVTAESVRMAESALSAAGAATALSPALQAGAAIRSGG
;
A
#
# COMPACT_ATOMS: atom_id res chain seq x y z
N MET A 1 29.30 -25.79 -5.27
CA MET A 1 27.93 -25.22 -5.13
C MET A 1 27.67 -24.67 -3.72
N PHE A 2 27.95 -25.38 -2.63
CA PHE A 2 27.80 -24.81 -1.26
C PHE A 2 28.82 -23.71 -0.90
N ARG A 3 30.05 -23.78 -1.41
CA ARG A 3 31.09 -22.77 -1.17
C ARG A 3 30.92 -21.45 -1.94
N ALA A 4 30.20 -21.45 -3.05
CA ALA A 4 29.90 -20.22 -3.82
C ALA A 4 28.73 -19.43 -3.19
N LEU A 5 27.80 -20.13 -2.55
CA LEU A 5 26.69 -19.55 -1.79
C LEU A 5 27.19 -18.82 -0.53
N VAL A 6 28.19 -19.38 0.16
CA VAL A 6 28.83 -18.77 1.34
C VAL A 6 29.70 -17.57 0.95
N VAL A 7 30.37 -17.60 -0.21
CA VAL A 7 31.15 -16.45 -0.70
C VAL A 7 30.24 -15.32 -1.22
N ALA A 8 29.08 -15.61 -1.79
CA ALA A 8 28.09 -14.59 -2.14
C ALA A 8 27.45 -13.94 -0.89
N LEU A 9 27.17 -14.70 0.17
CA LEU A 9 26.76 -14.17 1.47
C LEU A 9 27.85 -13.32 2.12
N LEU A 10 29.12 -13.74 2.04
CA LEU A 10 30.24 -12.99 2.61
C LEU A 10 30.60 -11.73 1.80
N VAL A 11 30.38 -11.68 0.48
CA VAL A 11 30.63 -10.47 -0.33
C VAL A 11 29.51 -9.44 -0.19
N VAL A 12 28.26 -9.86 0.06
CA VAL A 12 27.18 -8.97 0.50
C VAL A 12 27.49 -8.39 1.90
N CYS A 13 28.15 -9.16 2.78
CA CYS A 13 28.66 -8.65 4.06
C CYS A 13 29.96 -7.83 3.94
N PHE A 14 30.77 -7.97 2.88
CA PHE A 14 32.08 -7.30 2.76
C PHE A 14 32.02 -5.94 2.05
N PHE A 15 31.08 -5.71 1.12
CA PHE A 15 30.92 -4.37 0.52
C PHE A 15 30.09 -3.39 1.37
N ALA A 16 29.50 -3.86 2.47
CA ALA A 16 29.01 -3.00 3.54
C ALA A 16 30.16 -2.40 4.40
N ALA A 17 31.43 -2.77 4.15
CA ALA A 17 32.56 -2.44 5.02
C ALA A 17 33.66 -1.53 4.40
N THR A 18 33.53 -0.98 3.19
CA THR A 18 34.60 -0.12 2.62
C THR A 18 34.12 1.13 1.87
N SER A 19 33.31 1.95 2.53
CA SER A 19 33.29 3.40 2.28
C SER A 19 34.12 4.08 3.39
N PRO A 20 34.84 5.18 3.11
CA PRO A 20 35.73 5.83 4.07
C PRO A 20 34.94 6.30 5.30
N PRO A 21 35.59 6.43 6.48
CA PRO A 21 34.89 6.61 7.73
C PRO A 21 34.29 8.02 7.78
N VAL A 22 33.00 8.13 7.48
CA VAL A 22 32.19 9.16 8.11
C VAL A 22 32.01 8.66 9.53
N GLY A 23 32.69 9.31 10.46
CA GLY A 23 32.93 8.83 11.82
C GLY A 23 31.72 8.12 12.42
N ALA A 24 31.93 6.89 12.84
CA ALA A 24 31.18 6.31 13.93
C ALA A 24 31.34 7.27 15.13
N ALA A 25 30.39 8.19 15.29
CA ALA A 25 29.93 8.45 16.62
C ALA A 25 29.18 7.18 17.01
N GLU A 26 29.81 6.35 17.84
CA GLU A 26 29.07 5.47 18.71
C GLU A 26 27.99 6.33 19.36
N SER A 27 26.74 6.22 18.92
CA SER A 27 25.65 6.44 19.85
C SER A 27 25.71 5.23 20.77
N SER A 28 26.57 5.32 21.79
CA SER A 28 26.18 4.80 23.08
C SER A 28 24.74 5.28 23.25
N ALA A 29 23.77 4.37 23.12
CA ALA A 29 22.41 4.68 23.50
C ALA A 29 22.53 5.14 24.95
N THR A 30 22.56 6.46 25.15
CA THR A 30 22.66 7.05 26.47
C THR A 30 21.45 6.50 27.19
N ARG A 31 21.69 5.64 28.18
CA ARG A 31 20.61 5.13 29.03
C ARG A 31 19.94 6.37 29.61
N ILE A 32 18.73 6.65 29.13
CA ILE A 32 17.91 7.72 29.68
C ILE A 32 17.25 7.13 30.92
N ASP A 33 17.60 7.67 32.07
CA ASP A 33 16.95 7.30 33.32
C ASP A 33 15.59 8.00 33.38
N TYR A 34 14.54 7.22 33.58
CA TYR A 34 13.17 7.73 33.74
C TYR A 34 12.85 7.84 35.22
N VAL A 35 12.25 8.96 35.61
CA VAL A 35 11.77 9.20 36.97
C VAL A 35 10.24 9.19 37.01
N PRO A 36 9.63 8.77 38.13
CA PRO A 36 8.19 8.84 38.28
C PRO A 36 7.67 10.27 38.01
N PRO A 37 6.62 10.43 37.19
CA PRO A 37 6.09 11.75 36.82
C PRO A 37 5.36 12.45 37.97
N VAL A 38 5.00 11.71 39.02
CA VAL A 38 4.28 12.19 40.22
C VAL A 38 4.76 11.41 41.45
N ASP A 39 4.63 12.01 42.64
CA ASP A 39 4.90 11.34 43.92
C ASP A 39 3.59 10.76 44.50
N ALA A 40 3.10 9.70 43.86
CA ALA A 40 1.86 9.01 44.23
C ALA A 40 1.99 7.50 43.97
N PRO A 41 1.23 6.64 44.66
CA PRO A 41 1.25 5.21 44.40
C PRO A 41 0.56 4.87 43.07
N ILE A 42 1.02 3.82 42.40
CA ILE A 42 0.31 3.20 41.28
C ILE A 42 -0.93 2.51 41.85
N VAL A 43 -2.12 2.92 41.39
CA VAL A 43 -3.41 2.37 41.81
C VAL A 43 -4.01 1.44 40.76
N ASP A 44 -3.57 1.55 39.51
CA ASP A 44 -3.91 0.61 38.46
C ASP A 44 -2.68 0.28 37.59
N GLY A 45 -2.29 -1.00 37.56
CA GLY A 45 -1.07 -1.44 36.89
C GLY A 45 -1.26 -1.75 35.40
N PHE A 46 -0.15 -1.80 34.66
CA PHE A 46 -0.12 -2.13 33.23
C PHE A 46 -0.71 -3.52 32.98
N ARG A 47 -1.78 -3.55 32.20
CA ARG A 47 -2.49 -4.74 31.77
C ARG A 47 -2.88 -4.51 30.31
N PRO A 48 -1.91 -4.64 29.38
CA PRO A 48 -2.22 -4.49 27.97
C PRO A 48 -3.21 -5.60 27.62
N PRO A 49 -4.36 -5.27 27.05
CA PRO A 49 -5.31 -6.30 26.69
C PRO A 49 -4.73 -7.17 25.56
N GLU A 50 -5.02 -8.47 25.57
CA GLU A 50 -4.59 -9.41 24.52
C GLU A 50 -5.07 -8.97 23.13
N GLU A 51 -6.24 -8.31 23.09
CA GLU A 51 -6.82 -7.70 21.89
C GLU A 51 -7.06 -6.21 22.12
N ILE A 52 -6.82 -5.36 21.13
CA ILE A 52 -6.84 -3.90 21.29
C ILE A 52 -8.19 -3.30 21.72
N TRP A 53 -9.28 -4.07 21.70
CA TRP A 53 -10.65 -3.65 22.09
C TRP A 53 -11.08 -4.16 23.47
N GLN A 54 -10.31 -5.07 24.06
CA GLN A 54 -10.63 -5.65 25.36
C GLN A 54 -10.32 -4.65 26.49
N ALA A 55 -10.97 -4.85 27.63
CA ALA A 55 -10.71 -4.05 28.83
C ALA A 55 -9.28 -4.30 29.32
N GLY A 56 -8.55 -3.22 29.60
CA GLY A 56 -7.17 -3.28 30.04
C GLY A 56 -6.62 -1.89 30.30
N ASN A 57 -5.45 -1.81 30.92
CA ASN A 57 -4.74 -0.57 31.16
C ASN A 57 -3.47 -0.57 30.32
N ARG A 58 -3.42 0.30 29.28
CA ARG A 58 -2.28 0.42 28.34
C ARG A 58 -1.21 1.39 28.85
N GLY A 59 -1.20 1.64 30.14
CA GLY A 59 -0.23 2.42 30.88
C GLY A 59 -0.31 2.06 32.36
N ILE A 60 -0.09 3.02 33.23
CA ILE A 60 -0.35 2.90 34.67
C ILE A 60 -1.14 4.10 35.15
N ASP A 61 -2.00 3.90 36.14
CA ASP A 61 -2.72 5.00 36.80
C ASP A 61 -2.11 5.25 38.18
N PHE A 62 -1.85 6.52 38.47
CA PHE A 62 -1.40 7.00 39.75
C PHE A 62 -2.58 7.53 40.57
N GLY A 63 -2.56 7.24 41.87
CA GLY A 63 -3.53 7.74 42.86
C GLY A 63 -3.29 9.19 43.25
N THR A 64 -3.15 10.08 42.27
CA THR A 64 -2.99 11.52 42.47
C THR A 64 -4.27 12.18 42.95
N VAL A 65 -4.15 13.34 43.59
CA VAL A 65 -5.27 14.24 43.86
C VAL A 65 -5.30 15.37 42.84
N ALA A 66 -6.49 15.90 42.56
CA ALA A 66 -6.61 17.04 41.66
C ALA A 66 -5.78 18.22 42.19
N GLY A 67 -4.93 18.79 41.34
CA GLY A 67 -3.99 19.84 41.72
C GLY A 67 -2.53 19.39 41.86
N ASP A 68 -2.23 18.09 41.87
CA ASP A 68 -0.85 17.59 41.91
C ASP A 68 -0.08 17.97 40.63
N GLU A 69 1.17 18.42 40.80
CA GLU A 69 2.04 18.72 39.65
C GLU A 69 2.51 17.44 38.97
N VAL A 70 2.30 17.37 37.66
CA VAL A 70 2.80 16.29 36.80
C VAL A 70 4.08 16.75 36.13
N ARG A 71 5.14 15.95 36.25
CA ARG A 71 6.49 16.25 35.78
C ARG A 71 6.91 15.32 34.63
N ALA A 72 7.77 15.81 33.75
CA ALA A 72 8.34 15.02 32.66
C ALA A 72 9.22 13.88 33.23
N ALA A 73 8.89 12.64 32.87
CA ALA A 73 9.60 11.44 33.32
C ALA A 73 11.04 11.38 32.79
N ALA A 74 11.32 12.01 31.64
CA ALA A 74 12.66 12.18 31.11
C ALA A 74 12.72 13.42 30.20
N GLY A 75 13.93 13.88 29.88
CA GLY A 75 14.13 14.98 28.94
C GLY A 75 13.71 14.61 27.52
N GLY A 76 13.09 15.53 26.78
CA GLY A 76 12.57 15.25 25.45
C GLY A 76 11.89 16.43 24.78
N ARG A 77 11.32 16.18 23.60
CA ARG A 77 10.56 17.15 22.82
C ARG A 77 9.07 16.86 22.94
N VAL A 78 8.28 17.88 23.25
CA VAL A 78 6.82 17.78 23.31
C VAL A 78 6.27 17.61 21.89
N VAL A 79 5.79 16.42 21.55
CA VAL A 79 5.22 16.12 20.21
C VAL A 79 3.72 16.37 20.16
N PHE A 80 3.04 16.37 21.30
CA PHE A 80 1.62 16.71 21.45
C PHE A 80 1.33 17.41 22.78
N ALA A 81 0.42 18.37 22.77
CA ALA A 81 -0.10 19.06 23.95
C ALA A 81 -1.49 19.62 23.61
N GLY A 82 -2.56 19.03 24.15
CA GLY A 82 -3.94 19.46 23.85
C GLY A 82 -5.03 18.48 24.31
N PRO A 83 -6.30 18.77 23.99
CA PRO A 83 -7.43 17.92 24.35
C PRO A 83 -7.55 16.69 23.42
N VAL A 84 -7.88 15.54 24.01
CA VAL A 84 -8.25 14.30 23.32
C VAL A 84 -9.41 13.67 24.09
N GLY A 85 -10.53 13.40 23.43
CA GLY A 85 -11.69 12.73 24.06
C GLY A 85 -12.26 13.45 25.29
N GLY A 86 -12.11 14.78 25.38
CA GLY A 86 -12.59 15.58 26.51
C GLY A 86 -11.61 15.72 27.69
N ALA A 87 -10.43 15.11 27.63
CA ALA A 87 -9.38 15.25 28.65
C ALA A 87 -8.09 15.83 28.05
N LEU A 88 -7.27 16.49 28.87
CA LEU A 88 -6.01 17.10 28.43
C LEU A 88 -4.85 16.11 28.51
N HIS A 89 -4.01 16.16 27.47
CA HIS A 89 -2.90 15.23 27.28
C HIS A 89 -1.63 15.95 26.83
N VAL A 90 -0.48 15.41 27.25
CA VAL A 90 0.85 15.78 26.76
C VAL A 90 1.56 14.52 26.31
N THR A 91 2.28 14.57 25.18
CA THR A 91 3.18 13.47 24.76
C THR A 91 4.57 14.03 24.49
N ILE A 92 5.58 13.38 25.08
CA ILE A 92 6.99 13.74 24.93
C ILE A 92 7.73 12.60 24.24
N GLU A 93 8.51 12.94 23.22
CA GLU A 93 9.45 12.02 22.56
C GLU A 93 10.86 12.24 23.11
N HIS A 94 11.52 11.15 23.49
CA HIS A 94 12.81 11.15 24.17
C HIS A 94 13.97 10.81 23.22
N GLY A 95 15.20 11.06 23.67
CA GLY A 95 16.41 10.84 22.86
C GLY A 95 16.71 9.37 22.53
N ASP A 96 16.09 8.43 23.25
CA ASP A 96 16.15 6.99 23.01
C ASP A 96 15.01 6.46 22.11
N GLY A 97 14.14 7.36 21.62
CA GLY A 97 13.03 7.04 20.73
C GLY A 97 11.74 6.64 21.45
N LEU A 98 11.73 6.47 22.77
CA LEU A 98 10.50 6.21 23.50
C LEU A 98 9.61 7.45 23.55
N ARG A 99 8.30 7.23 23.65
CA ARG A 99 7.31 8.28 23.85
C ARG A 99 6.56 8.08 25.16
N THR A 100 6.56 9.10 26.02
CA THR A 100 5.75 9.13 27.25
C THR A 100 4.50 9.98 27.04
N THR A 101 3.36 9.51 27.52
CA THR A 101 2.07 10.24 27.47
C THR A 101 1.56 10.49 28.88
N TYR A 102 1.14 11.72 29.13
CA TYR A 102 0.62 12.24 30.40
C TYR A 102 -0.84 12.60 30.16
N SER A 103 -1.76 11.83 30.72
CA SER A 103 -3.19 11.89 30.41
C SER A 103 -4.02 12.31 31.63
N PHE A 104 -5.26 12.77 31.37
CA PHE A 104 -6.19 13.25 32.40
C PHE A 104 -5.66 14.45 33.21
N LEU A 105 -4.99 15.37 32.51
CA LEU A 105 -4.56 16.64 33.07
C LEU A 105 -5.75 17.62 33.19
N ASP A 106 -5.73 18.47 34.21
CA ASP A 106 -6.64 19.62 34.36
C ASP A 106 -6.05 20.88 33.71
N GLU A 107 -4.71 20.97 33.70
CA GLU A 107 -3.96 22.08 33.11
C GLU A 107 -2.73 21.55 32.36
N ILE A 108 -2.43 22.12 31.19
CA ILE A 108 -1.18 21.87 30.44
C ILE A 108 -0.25 23.09 30.60
N ARG A 109 1.00 22.87 31.02
CA ARG A 109 2.00 23.93 31.24
C ARG A 109 3.09 23.99 30.17
N VAL A 110 3.05 23.10 29.18
CA VAL A 110 4.00 23.02 28.07
C VAL A 110 3.32 23.22 26.71
N ARG A 111 4.11 23.48 25.67
CA ARG A 111 3.62 23.68 24.30
C ARG A 111 4.24 22.67 23.35
N ARG A 112 3.47 22.26 22.33
CA ARG A 112 3.98 21.42 21.23
C ARG A 112 5.21 22.06 20.59
N GLY A 113 6.23 21.25 20.32
CA GLY A 113 7.53 21.66 19.82
C GLY A 113 8.50 22.16 20.91
N GLY A 114 8.04 22.36 22.14
CA GLY A 114 8.89 22.75 23.27
C GLY A 114 9.82 21.63 23.71
N GLN A 115 11.00 22.01 24.19
CA GLN A 115 11.95 21.10 24.83
C GLN A 115 11.70 21.11 26.35
N VAL A 116 11.73 19.95 26.97
CA VAL A 116 11.60 19.78 28.42
C VAL A 116 12.75 18.94 28.96
N GLY A 117 13.24 19.29 30.15
CA GLY A 117 14.14 18.49 30.95
C GLY A 117 13.40 17.46 31.80
N VAL A 118 14.13 16.49 32.33
CA VAL A 118 13.60 15.56 33.34
C VAL A 118 13.15 16.34 34.58
N GLY A 119 11.95 16.05 35.10
CA GLY A 119 11.39 16.72 36.28
C GLY A 119 10.69 18.06 36.02
N ASP A 120 10.73 18.60 34.80
CA ASP A 120 10.01 19.82 34.43
C ASP A 120 8.50 19.61 34.52
N VAL A 121 7.77 20.61 35.01
CA VAL A 121 6.31 20.52 35.16
C VAL A 121 5.65 20.58 33.78
N VAL A 122 4.95 19.52 33.41
CA VAL A 122 4.24 19.41 32.13
C VAL A 122 2.75 19.78 32.25
N GLY A 123 2.19 19.66 33.44
CA GLY A 123 0.79 19.95 33.70
C GLY A 123 0.38 19.70 35.15
N VAL A 124 -0.92 19.73 35.40
CA VAL A 124 -1.55 19.47 36.69
C VAL A 124 -2.54 18.33 36.53
N ALA A 125 -2.53 17.37 37.45
CA ALA A 125 -3.46 16.23 37.41
C ALA A 125 -4.90 16.68 37.75
N GLY A 126 -5.89 16.15 37.02
CA GLY A 126 -7.33 16.42 37.25
C GLY A 126 -8.03 15.43 38.17
N GLY A 127 -7.29 14.56 38.86
CA GLY A 127 -7.83 13.43 39.62
C GLY A 127 -6.91 12.24 39.46
N ALA A 128 -7.44 11.08 39.04
CA ALA A 128 -6.63 9.93 38.66
C ALA A 128 -5.78 10.25 37.41
N PHE A 129 -4.46 10.14 37.54
CA PHE A 129 -3.50 10.47 36.49
C PHE A 129 -3.04 9.22 35.76
N HIS A 130 -3.11 9.20 34.43
CA HIS A 130 -2.68 8.06 33.62
C HIS A 130 -1.37 8.37 32.89
N PHE A 131 -0.43 7.43 32.97
CA PHE A 131 0.90 7.51 32.37
C PHE A 131 1.14 6.33 31.43
N GLY A 132 1.41 6.61 30.16
CA GLY A 132 1.65 5.59 29.13
C GLY A 132 3.03 5.71 28.49
N VAL A 133 3.61 4.57 28.11
CA VAL A 133 4.89 4.50 27.39
C VAL A 133 4.67 3.77 26.07
N ARG A 134 5.21 4.30 24.98
CA ARG A 134 5.24 3.63 23.68
C ARG A 134 6.65 3.57 23.10
N ALA A 135 6.96 2.44 22.48
CA ALA A 135 8.13 2.27 21.63
C ALA A 135 7.97 3.02 20.29
N PRO A 136 9.06 3.22 19.52
CA PRO A 136 8.99 3.85 18.19
C PRO A 136 8.01 3.18 17.23
N ASP A 137 7.84 1.85 17.35
CA ASP A 137 6.91 1.02 16.56
C ASP A 137 5.45 1.11 17.04
N GLY A 138 5.16 1.90 18.08
CA GLY A 138 3.82 2.10 18.62
C GLY A 138 3.40 1.11 19.71
N THR A 139 4.21 0.09 20.00
CA THR A 139 3.93 -0.90 21.04
C THR A 139 3.86 -0.23 22.42
N TYR A 140 2.83 -0.54 23.19
CA TYR A 140 2.74 -0.12 24.58
C TYR A 140 3.71 -0.92 25.44
N LEU A 141 4.54 -0.21 26.19
CA LEU A 141 5.50 -0.81 27.12
C LEU A 141 4.99 -0.61 28.54
N ASP A 142 5.35 -1.54 29.43
CA ASP A 142 5.06 -1.41 30.86
C ASP A 142 5.79 -0.19 31.44
N PRO A 143 5.07 0.89 31.82
CA PRO A 143 5.70 2.07 32.38
C PRO A 143 6.33 1.81 33.76
N ALA A 144 5.81 0.86 34.55
CA ALA A 144 6.39 0.55 35.85
C ALA A 144 7.79 -0.06 35.70
N ALA A 145 7.96 -0.97 34.72
CA ALA A 145 9.24 -1.55 34.35
C ALA A 145 10.22 -0.51 33.75
N LEU A 146 9.71 0.53 33.09
CA LEU A 146 10.55 1.64 32.63
C LEU A 146 11.05 2.48 33.81
N LEU A 147 10.17 2.80 34.75
CA LEU A 147 10.44 3.65 35.90
C LEU A 147 11.33 2.98 36.96
N ASP A 148 11.30 1.65 37.07
CA ASP A 148 12.18 0.88 37.95
C ASP A 148 13.53 0.49 37.30
N GLY A 149 13.70 0.82 36.01
CA GLY A 149 14.90 0.52 35.22
C GLY A 149 15.07 -0.96 34.86
N THR A 150 14.03 -1.79 35.04
CA THR A 150 14.04 -3.23 34.73
C THR A 150 13.53 -3.55 33.33
N LEU A 151 13.11 -2.54 32.56
CA LEU A 151 12.77 -2.66 31.15
C LEU A 151 14.02 -3.07 30.34
N HIS A 152 14.27 -4.37 30.29
CA HIS A 152 15.31 -4.96 29.47
C HIS A 152 14.71 -5.26 28.09
N PRO A 153 15.09 -4.53 27.02
CA PRO A 153 14.67 -4.90 25.67
C PRO A 153 15.20 -6.31 25.38
N ARG A 154 14.28 -7.28 25.38
CA ARG A 154 14.59 -8.68 25.11
C ARG A 154 14.69 -8.85 23.60
N VAL A 155 15.89 -8.65 23.06
CA VAL A 155 16.23 -9.18 21.73
C VAL A 155 16.35 -10.70 21.90
N ILE A 156 15.29 -11.44 21.59
CA ILE A 156 15.35 -12.90 21.51
C ILE A 156 15.88 -13.25 20.11
N LEU A 157 17.17 -13.49 20.01
CA LEU A 157 17.71 -14.29 18.90
C LEU A 157 17.50 -15.75 19.26
N VAL A 158 16.81 -16.51 18.41
CA VAL A 158 16.72 -17.97 18.53
C VAL A 158 17.62 -18.62 17.47
N PRO A 159 18.82 -19.10 17.83
CA PRO A 159 19.48 -20.17 17.11
C PRO A 159 18.87 -21.51 17.55
N GLY A 160 18.47 -22.34 16.59
CA GLY A 160 17.85 -23.64 16.87
C GLY A 160 18.79 -24.62 17.57
N THR A 161 18.27 -25.29 18.60
CA THR A 161 18.52 -26.71 18.92
C THR A 161 17.37 -27.26 19.79
N ASP A 162 16.99 -28.50 19.51
CA ASP A 162 15.81 -29.23 19.98
C ASP A 162 15.84 -29.67 21.45
N GLN A 163 15.63 -28.76 22.41
CA GLN A 163 15.43 -29.18 23.83
C GLN A 163 14.29 -28.48 24.59
N GLY A 164 13.48 -27.65 23.93
CA GLY A 164 12.30 -27.02 24.56
C GLY A 164 10.99 -27.78 24.35
N LEU A 165 10.98 -28.81 23.50
CA LEU A 165 9.77 -29.47 23.03
C LEU A 165 9.43 -30.78 23.78
N ASP A 166 10.09 -31.14 24.87
CA ASP A 166 9.74 -32.37 25.61
C ASP A 166 8.72 -32.17 26.74
N ALA A 167 8.21 -30.95 26.94
CA ALA A 167 7.38 -30.61 28.10
C ALA A 167 5.85 -30.52 27.86
N LEU A 168 5.32 -30.81 26.66
CA LEU A 168 3.86 -30.87 26.42
C LEU A 168 3.50 -32.21 25.79
N GLY A 169 2.55 -32.94 26.38
CA GLY A 169 2.21 -34.30 25.94
C GLY A 169 1.77 -34.40 24.47
N ASP A 170 2.12 -35.52 23.84
CA ASP A 170 1.94 -35.83 22.41
C ASP A 170 0.48 -35.89 21.92
N GLY A 171 -0.50 -35.79 22.84
CA GLY A 171 -1.93 -35.77 22.55
C GLY A 171 -2.48 -34.37 22.27
N GLU A 172 -2.08 -33.37 23.04
CA GLU A 172 -2.56 -31.98 22.88
C GLU A 172 -1.83 -31.23 21.78
N ARG A 173 -0.54 -31.54 21.55
CA ARG A 173 0.24 -30.96 20.45
C ARG A 173 -0.29 -31.29 19.07
N ARG A 174 -0.80 -32.52 18.86
CA ARG A 174 -1.42 -32.89 17.58
C ARG A 174 -2.79 -32.26 17.39
N SER A 175 -3.56 -32.09 18.48
CA SER A 175 -4.90 -31.50 18.42
C SER A 175 -4.89 -29.99 18.20
N LEU A 176 -3.94 -29.26 18.81
CA LEU A 176 -3.88 -27.79 18.70
C LEU A 176 -3.28 -27.36 17.34
N TRP A 177 -2.24 -28.04 16.86
CA TRP A 177 -1.63 -27.75 15.56
C TRP A 177 -2.55 -28.12 14.40
N SER A 178 -3.23 -29.27 14.41
CA SER A 178 -4.20 -29.62 13.35
C SER A 178 -5.44 -28.71 13.36
N THR A 179 -5.73 -28.04 14.48
CA THR A 179 -6.87 -27.11 14.56
C THR A 179 -6.48 -25.70 14.10
N LEU A 180 -5.25 -25.25 14.39
CA LEU A 180 -4.77 -23.92 14.01
C LEU A 180 -4.35 -23.85 12.53
N THR A 181 -3.72 -24.88 11.96
CA THR A 181 -3.28 -24.84 10.56
C THR A 181 -4.37 -25.27 9.58
N ASP A 182 -5.16 -26.29 9.92
CA ASP A 182 -6.06 -26.88 8.93
C ASP A 182 -7.50 -26.35 9.04
N ASN A 183 -7.91 -25.79 10.19
CA ASN A 183 -9.23 -25.16 10.33
C ASN A 183 -9.18 -23.63 10.32
N GLY A 184 -8.08 -22.99 10.75
CA GLY A 184 -7.94 -21.53 10.75
C GLY A 184 -7.68 -20.96 9.36
N ALA A 185 -6.67 -21.50 8.66
CA ALA A 185 -6.39 -21.15 7.28
C ALA A 185 -7.56 -21.55 6.37
N ALA A 186 -8.11 -22.76 6.55
CA ALA A 186 -9.30 -23.18 5.81
C ALA A 186 -10.55 -22.36 6.15
N ALA A 187 -10.70 -21.84 7.37
CA ALA A 187 -11.82 -20.94 7.70
C ALA A 187 -11.64 -19.54 7.10
N LEU A 188 -10.41 -19.03 7.04
CA LEU A 188 -10.09 -17.78 6.35
C LEU A 188 -10.28 -17.92 4.84
N GLU A 189 -9.80 -19.02 4.25
CA GLU A 189 -9.99 -19.38 2.84
C GLU A 189 -11.47 -19.61 2.51
N PHE A 190 -12.18 -20.37 3.33
CA PHE A 190 -13.63 -20.54 3.22
C PHE A 190 -14.39 -19.21 3.37
N ALA A 191 -13.97 -18.34 4.29
CA ALA A 191 -14.58 -17.00 4.43
C ALA A 191 -14.30 -16.11 3.22
N ARG A 192 -13.14 -16.25 2.56
CA ARG A 192 -12.84 -15.59 1.27
C ARG A 192 -13.71 -16.09 0.14
N GLU A 193 -13.91 -17.39 0.05
CA GLU A 193 -14.63 -18.01 -1.07
C GLU A 193 -16.16 -17.95 -0.92
N THR A 194 -16.67 -18.05 0.30
CA THR A 194 -18.11 -18.25 0.56
C THR A 194 -18.73 -17.23 1.53
N GLY A 195 -17.90 -16.36 2.12
CA GLY A 195 -18.35 -15.38 3.10
C GLY A 195 -19.09 -14.19 2.50
N THR A 196 -19.85 -13.51 3.36
CA THR A 196 -20.42 -12.20 3.03
C THR A 196 -19.30 -11.19 2.72
N SER A 197 -19.61 -10.06 2.07
CA SER A 197 -18.61 -9.00 1.79
C SER A 197 -17.81 -8.61 3.03
N TRP A 198 -18.46 -8.52 4.20
CA TRP A 198 -17.81 -8.22 5.47
C TRP A 198 -16.86 -9.33 5.97
N GLN A 199 -17.25 -10.60 5.86
CA GLN A 199 -16.38 -11.72 6.27
C GLN A 199 -15.13 -11.79 5.38
N ARG A 200 -15.28 -11.52 4.09
CA ARG A 200 -14.16 -11.39 3.15
C ARG A 200 -13.23 -10.26 3.54
N LEU A 201 -13.77 -9.11 3.93
CA LEU A 201 -13.00 -7.95 4.37
C LEU A 201 -12.21 -8.20 5.68
N VAL A 202 -12.83 -8.88 6.67
CA VAL A 202 -12.12 -9.27 7.90
C VAL A 202 -11.01 -10.28 7.62
N ALA A 203 -11.31 -11.29 6.79
CA ALA A 203 -10.32 -12.31 6.41
C ALA A 203 -9.15 -11.71 5.61
N HIS A 204 -9.42 -10.69 4.79
CA HIS A 204 -8.40 -9.90 4.09
C HIS A 204 -7.47 -9.21 5.09
N TYR A 205 -8.01 -8.39 6.00
CA TYR A 205 -7.16 -7.66 6.94
C TYR A 205 -6.45 -8.57 7.96
N ALA A 206 -7.03 -9.71 8.33
CA ALA A 206 -6.37 -10.67 9.21
C ALA A 206 -5.09 -11.24 8.59
N GLU A 207 -5.11 -11.59 7.30
CA GLU A 207 -3.91 -11.99 6.57
C GLU A 207 -2.98 -10.81 6.31
N GLU A 208 -3.55 -9.63 6.06
CA GLU A 208 -2.79 -8.44 5.76
C GLU A 208 -1.94 -7.95 6.93
N PHE A 209 -2.40 -8.17 8.18
CA PHE A 209 -1.61 -7.89 9.39
C PHE A 209 -0.81 -9.09 9.90
N ASP A 210 -0.83 -10.23 9.20
CA ASP A 210 0.01 -11.37 9.53
C ASP A 210 1.46 -11.11 9.06
N PRO A 211 2.46 -11.08 9.97
CA PRO A 211 3.87 -10.93 9.59
C PRO A 211 4.36 -11.98 8.58
N ALA A 212 3.77 -13.18 8.58
CA ALA A 212 4.12 -14.23 7.63
C ALA A 212 3.78 -13.85 6.18
N THR A 213 2.69 -13.11 5.96
CA THR A 213 2.28 -12.65 4.64
C THR A 213 3.32 -11.70 4.03
N HIS A 214 3.83 -10.75 4.82
CA HIS A 214 4.87 -9.83 4.35
C HIS A 214 6.20 -10.55 4.10
N LEU A 215 6.54 -11.54 4.92
CA LEU A 215 7.74 -12.35 4.71
C LEU A 215 7.63 -13.19 3.42
N ALA A 216 6.46 -13.77 3.15
CA ALA A 216 6.19 -14.50 1.92
C ALA A 216 6.27 -13.58 0.68
N ARG A 217 5.69 -12.37 0.75
CA ARG A 217 5.80 -11.37 -0.32
C ARG A 217 7.25 -10.94 -0.56
N ALA A 218 8.02 -10.73 0.50
CA ALA A 218 9.44 -10.39 0.40
C ALA A 218 10.26 -11.51 -0.25
N ALA A 219 9.99 -12.76 0.13
CA ALA A 219 10.60 -13.94 -0.49
C ALA A 219 10.25 -14.02 -1.98
N GLY A 220 8.97 -13.86 -2.34
CA GLY A 220 8.50 -13.84 -3.72
C GLY A 220 9.12 -12.71 -4.55
N ALA A 221 9.23 -11.50 -3.99
CA ALA A 221 9.90 -10.38 -4.64
C ALA A 221 11.39 -10.64 -4.88
N PHE A 222 12.08 -11.28 -3.92
CA PHE A 222 13.47 -11.70 -4.08
C PHE A 222 13.63 -12.78 -5.14
N GLU A 223 12.73 -13.77 -5.18
CA GLU A 223 12.72 -14.82 -6.21
C GLU A 223 12.49 -14.22 -7.60
N ALA A 224 11.48 -13.36 -7.75
CA ALA A 224 11.20 -12.65 -9.01
C ALA A 224 12.41 -11.82 -9.47
N TRP A 225 13.04 -11.05 -8.57
CA TRP A 225 14.28 -10.33 -8.88
C TRP A 225 15.41 -11.26 -9.32
N ARG A 226 15.60 -12.38 -8.61
CA ARG A 226 16.65 -13.37 -8.90
C ARG A 226 16.45 -13.98 -10.28
N ASP A 227 15.21 -14.31 -10.63
CA ASP A 227 14.87 -14.91 -11.92
C ASP A 227 15.02 -13.90 -13.06
N GLN A 228 14.58 -12.65 -12.88
CA GLN A 228 14.78 -11.57 -13.86
C GLN A 228 16.25 -11.22 -14.10
N ARG A 229 17.13 -11.39 -13.10
CA ARG A 229 18.55 -11.01 -13.21
C ARG A 229 19.29 -11.76 -14.33
N GLY A 230 18.87 -12.98 -14.67
CA GLY A 230 19.51 -13.80 -15.71
C GLY A 230 19.19 -13.36 -17.13
N SER A 231 18.07 -12.66 -17.33
CA SER A 231 17.53 -12.29 -18.64
C SER A 231 17.31 -10.79 -18.82
N CYS A 232 17.55 -9.95 -17.80
CA CYS A 232 17.31 -8.51 -17.86
C CYS A 232 18.18 -7.77 -18.88
N THR A 233 17.67 -6.65 -19.36
CA THR A 233 18.39 -5.77 -20.29
C THR A 233 19.39 -4.87 -19.55
N PRO A 234 20.70 -4.94 -19.86
CA PRO A 234 21.70 -4.08 -19.21
C PRO A 234 21.42 -2.59 -19.44
N SER A 235 21.80 -1.74 -18.47
CA SER A 235 21.64 -0.29 -18.59
C SER A 235 22.42 0.34 -19.75
N SER A 236 23.47 -0.35 -20.25
CA SER A 236 24.23 0.06 -21.42
C SER A 236 23.48 -0.12 -22.74
N VAL A 237 22.41 -0.93 -22.76
CA VAL A 237 21.55 -1.09 -23.93
C VAL A 237 20.54 0.06 -23.91
N SER A 238 20.64 0.92 -24.92
CA SER A 238 19.67 1.98 -25.17
C SER A 238 18.34 1.40 -25.61
N MET A 239 17.26 2.16 -25.38
CA MET A 239 15.94 1.82 -25.88
C MET A 239 15.97 1.62 -27.40
N PRO A 240 15.43 0.51 -27.95
CA PRO A 240 15.42 0.28 -29.38
C PRO A 240 14.49 1.27 -30.07
N ILE A 241 14.94 1.89 -31.16
CA ILE A 241 14.05 2.57 -32.10
C ILE A 241 13.54 1.49 -33.05
N ARG A 242 12.26 1.14 -32.94
CA ARG A 242 11.64 0.14 -33.82
C ARG A 242 11.39 0.76 -35.20
N SER A 243 11.61 -0.03 -36.25
CA SER A 243 11.34 0.37 -37.65
C SER A 243 9.92 0.01 -38.11
N GLU A 244 9.21 -0.79 -37.34
CA GLU A 244 7.82 -1.22 -37.61
C GLU A 244 6.85 -0.18 -37.05
N GLN A 245 5.85 0.22 -37.85
CA GLN A 245 4.76 1.09 -37.39
C GLN A 245 3.78 0.32 -36.53
N ARG A 246 3.30 0.97 -35.46
CA ARG A 246 2.46 0.37 -34.42
C ARG A 246 1.48 1.42 -33.91
N VAL A 247 0.31 0.97 -33.46
CA VAL A 247 -0.68 1.84 -32.82
C VAL A 247 -0.50 1.79 -31.30
N ALA A 248 -0.36 2.94 -30.66
CA ALA A 248 -0.42 3.04 -29.20
C ALA A 248 -1.84 3.38 -28.76
N VAL A 249 -2.46 2.55 -27.94
CA VAL A 249 -3.76 2.82 -27.31
C VAL A 249 -3.52 3.20 -25.85
N LEU A 250 -3.73 4.47 -25.53
CA LEU A 250 -3.54 5.06 -24.21
C LEU A 250 -4.84 5.01 -23.40
N VAL A 251 -4.79 4.50 -22.18
CA VAL A 251 -5.97 4.34 -21.30
C VAL A 251 -5.71 5.06 -19.96
N SER A 252 -6.51 6.08 -19.66
CA SER A 252 -6.34 6.93 -18.48
C SER A 252 -6.95 6.35 -17.20
N GLY A 253 -6.57 6.92 -16.06
CA GLY A 253 -7.02 6.51 -14.73
C GLY A 253 -8.36 7.11 -14.28
N LEU A 254 -8.71 6.81 -13.04
CA LEU A 254 -9.93 7.26 -12.36
C LEU A 254 -9.95 8.78 -12.18
N GLY A 255 -11.12 9.40 -12.30
CA GLY A 255 -11.32 10.83 -12.09
C GLY A 255 -10.64 11.69 -13.16
N THR A 256 -10.40 11.15 -14.36
CA THR A 256 -9.76 11.88 -15.47
C THR A 256 -10.77 12.28 -16.54
N GLY A 257 -10.45 13.28 -17.35
CA GLY A 257 -11.25 13.70 -18.51
C GLY A 257 -10.40 13.82 -19.79
N SER A 258 -11.06 14.19 -20.90
CA SER A 258 -10.44 14.29 -22.23
C SER A 258 -9.35 15.35 -22.37
N GLY A 259 -9.22 16.30 -21.45
CA GLY A 259 -8.27 17.42 -21.55
C GLY A 259 -6.81 16.99 -21.38
N SER A 260 -6.35 16.88 -20.13
CA SER A 260 -4.99 16.46 -19.77
C SER A 260 -5.04 15.49 -18.61
N ASN A 261 -4.28 14.40 -18.66
CA ASN A 261 -4.09 13.45 -17.57
C ASN A 261 -2.80 12.63 -17.77
N SER A 262 -2.38 11.90 -16.74
CA SER A 262 -1.09 11.17 -16.72
C SER A 262 -0.93 10.16 -17.85
N ALA A 263 -2.00 9.49 -18.33
CA ALA A 263 -1.85 8.59 -19.48
C ALA A 263 -1.50 9.33 -20.77
N TRP A 264 -1.91 10.59 -20.92
CA TRP A 264 -1.53 11.43 -22.06
C TRP A 264 -0.10 11.96 -21.95
N GLU A 265 0.53 11.85 -20.77
CA GLU A 265 1.92 12.27 -20.52
C GLU A 265 2.94 11.15 -20.80
N ILE A 266 2.47 9.95 -21.17
CA ILE A 266 3.35 8.88 -21.67
C ILE A 266 4.02 9.40 -22.94
N ASP A 267 5.36 9.46 -22.93
CA ASP A 267 6.17 10.02 -24.01
C ASP A 267 6.21 9.07 -25.23
N THR A 268 5.11 9.04 -25.97
CA THR A 268 4.94 8.21 -27.16
C THR A 268 5.88 8.60 -28.29
N GLU A 269 6.30 9.87 -28.37
CA GLU A 269 7.27 10.34 -29.35
C GLU A 269 8.64 9.70 -29.11
N THR A 270 9.14 9.72 -27.87
CA THR A 270 10.41 9.06 -27.53
C THR A 270 10.32 7.54 -27.75
N LEU A 271 9.15 6.94 -27.51
CA LEU A 271 8.88 5.53 -27.80
C LEU A 271 8.81 5.20 -29.30
N GLY A 272 8.79 6.22 -30.16
CA GLY A 272 8.83 6.07 -31.62
C GLY A 272 7.47 5.89 -32.29
N TYR A 273 6.37 6.18 -31.59
CA TYR A 273 5.05 6.19 -32.21
C TYR A 273 4.85 7.46 -33.05
N ASP A 274 4.24 7.29 -34.22
CA ASP A 274 3.73 8.42 -34.99
C ASP A 274 2.48 8.98 -34.28
N SER A 275 2.35 10.30 -34.18
CA SER A 275 1.18 10.91 -33.53
C SER A 275 -0.14 10.58 -34.23
N THR A 276 -0.11 10.16 -35.49
CA THR A 276 -1.27 9.64 -36.24
C THR A 276 -1.67 8.22 -35.90
N ASP A 277 -0.84 7.52 -35.14
CA ASP A 277 -1.05 6.15 -34.65
C ASP A 277 -1.14 6.11 -33.11
N VAL A 278 -1.36 7.25 -32.45
CA VAL A 278 -1.68 7.32 -31.02
C VAL A 278 -3.19 7.50 -30.85
N VAL A 279 -3.81 6.57 -30.14
CA VAL A 279 -5.25 6.55 -29.85
C VAL A 279 -5.45 6.72 -28.36
N ARG A 280 -6.21 7.73 -27.97
CA ARG A 280 -6.60 7.96 -26.58
C ARG A 280 -7.97 7.33 -26.34
N PHE A 281 -8.12 6.47 -25.35
CA PHE A 281 -9.42 5.89 -24.99
C PHE A 281 -10.35 6.94 -24.38
N SER A 282 -11.63 6.91 -24.77
CA SER A 282 -12.68 7.69 -24.12
C SER A 282 -13.53 6.78 -23.27
N TYR A 283 -13.65 7.10 -21.97
CA TYR A 283 -14.57 6.38 -21.08
C TYR A 283 -16.03 6.50 -21.52
N ALA A 284 -16.39 7.53 -22.30
CA ALA A 284 -17.71 7.67 -22.93
C ALA A 284 -17.88 6.84 -24.22
N GLY A 285 -16.85 6.09 -24.64
CA GLY A 285 -16.84 5.24 -25.82
C GLY A 285 -16.11 5.85 -27.01
N GLY A 286 -15.43 5.01 -27.80
CA GLY A 286 -14.60 5.45 -28.91
C GLY A 286 -13.30 6.10 -28.44
N ARG A 287 -12.79 7.05 -29.23
CA ARG A 287 -11.52 7.73 -28.96
C ARG A 287 -11.74 9.12 -28.38
N SER A 288 -10.93 9.49 -27.40
CA SER A 288 -10.89 10.85 -26.85
C SER A 288 -10.27 11.80 -27.86
N PRO A 289 -10.68 13.08 -27.90
CA PRO A 289 -10.01 14.09 -28.70
C PRO A 289 -8.50 14.17 -28.39
N ASP A 290 -7.73 14.53 -29.41
CA ASP A 290 -6.32 14.85 -29.29
C ASP A 290 -6.03 16.17 -29.99
N ASP A 291 -5.73 17.21 -29.22
CA ASP A 291 -5.41 18.55 -29.74
C ASP A 291 -4.13 18.54 -30.60
N ALA A 292 -3.23 17.57 -30.39
CA ALA A 292 -2.02 17.41 -31.19
C ALA A 292 -2.28 16.73 -32.55
N ASN A 293 -3.44 16.07 -32.70
CA ASN A 293 -3.84 15.37 -33.91
C ASN A 293 -5.37 15.37 -34.11
N PRO A 294 -5.96 16.56 -34.37
CA PRO A 294 -7.41 16.72 -34.43
C PRO A 294 -8.05 15.96 -35.61
N ASP A 295 -7.32 15.79 -36.71
CA ASP A 295 -7.82 15.18 -37.95
C ASP A 295 -7.52 13.67 -38.06
N GLY A 296 -6.65 13.12 -37.18
CA GLY A 296 -6.44 11.68 -37.02
C GLY A 296 -6.27 10.91 -38.33
N ALA A 297 -5.36 11.33 -39.22
CA ALA A 297 -5.23 10.73 -40.55
C ALA A 297 -5.08 9.19 -40.47
N GLY A 298 -6.04 8.44 -41.02
CA GLY A 298 -6.08 6.97 -40.95
C GLY A 298 -6.93 6.39 -39.80
N LEU A 299 -7.40 7.23 -38.88
CA LEU A 299 -8.32 6.90 -37.77
C LEU A 299 -9.57 7.81 -37.77
N SER A 300 -9.76 8.61 -38.82
CA SER A 300 -10.80 9.63 -38.95
C SER A 300 -12.23 9.09 -38.95
N GLU A 301 -12.42 7.83 -39.34
CA GLU A 301 -13.73 7.15 -39.33
C GLU A 301 -14.15 6.66 -37.93
N MET A 302 -13.23 6.67 -36.97
CA MET A 302 -13.51 6.25 -35.60
C MET A 302 -14.21 7.36 -34.82
N SER A 303 -15.24 7.00 -34.05
CA SER A 303 -16.01 7.94 -33.22
C SER A 303 -15.11 8.66 -32.21
N VAL A 304 -15.13 9.99 -32.26
CA VAL A 304 -14.47 10.85 -31.28
C VAL A 304 -15.50 11.29 -30.25
N THR A 305 -15.24 11.01 -28.98
CA THR A 305 -16.15 11.33 -27.87
C THR A 305 -15.37 11.96 -26.73
N THR A 306 -15.71 13.19 -26.37
CA THR A 306 -15.22 13.82 -25.13
C THR A 306 -15.78 13.09 -23.92
N PHE A 307 -14.98 12.95 -22.87
CA PHE A 307 -15.43 12.42 -21.58
C PHE A 307 -14.95 13.33 -20.44
N ASP A 308 -15.68 13.31 -19.33
CA ASP A 308 -15.35 14.03 -18.10
C ASP A 308 -14.93 13.07 -16.96
N ALA A 309 -14.61 13.66 -15.80
CA ALA A 309 -14.19 12.89 -14.64
C ALA A 309 -15.24 11.86 -14.19
N ILE A 310 -16.54 12.13 -14.37
CA ILE A 310 -17.62 11.23 -13.96
C ILE A 310 -17.67 10.01 -14.89
N ASP A 311 -17.38 10.18 -16.19
CA ASP A 311 -17.32 9.07 -17.13
C ASP A 311 -16.30 8.01 -16.72
N SER A 312 -15.11 8.41 -16.28
CA SER A 312 -14.08 7.48 -15.78
C SER A 312 -14.44 6.79 -14.45
N GLN A 313 -15.46 7.31 -13.76
CA GLN A 313 -15.97 6.74 -12.50
C GLN A 313 -17.15 5.77 -12.73
N GLN A 314 -17.64 5.61 -13.97
CA GLN A 314 -18.67 4.61 -14.32
C GLN A 314 -18.15 3.18 -14.14
N SER A 315 -19.00 2.19 -14.44
CA SER A 315 -18.65 0.78 -14.23
C SER A 315 -17.37 0.41 -14.99
N ILE A 316 -16.44 -0.25 -14.31
CA ILE A 316 -15.22 -0.79 -14.92
C ILE A 316 -15.59 -1.87 -15.96
N ASP A 317 -16.69 -2.60 -15.75
CA ASP A 317 -17.23 -3.53 -16.75
C ASP A 317 -17.59 -2.82 -18.06
N ASP A 318 -18.42 -1.78 -17.97
CA ASP A 318 -18.87 -1.02 -19.14
C ASP A 318 -17.68 -0.35 -19.84
N SER A 319 -16.71 0.12 -19.05
CA SER A 319 -15.47 0.71 -19.57
C SER A 319 -14.61 -0.32 -20.32
N ALA A 320 -14.52 -1.55 -19.81
CA ALA A 320 -13.79 -2.64 -20.46
C ALA A 320 -14.47 -3.12 -21.75
N ASP A 321 -15.80 -3.14 -21.78
CA ASP A 321 -16.56 -3.44 -23.00
C ASP A 321 -16.33 -2.34 -24.05
N ARG A 322 -16.40 -1.07 -23.65
CA ARG A 322 -16.09 0.09 -24.53
C ARG A 322 -14.65 0.05 -25.04
N LEU A 323 -13.69 -0.34 -24.21
CA LEU A 323 -12.30 -0.50 -24.64
C LEU A 323 -12.14 -1.66 -25.62
N SER A 324 -12.84 -2.78 -25.41
CA SER A 324 -12.85 -3.90 -26.34
C SER A 324 -13.37 -3.49 -27.72
N ASP A 325 -14.45 -2.71 -27.76
CA ASP A 325 -15.00 -2.13 -29.00
C ASP A 325 -14.01 -1.17 -29.66
N LEU A 326 -13.29 -0.35 -28.87
CA LEU A 326 -12.24 0.53 -29.39
C LEU A 326 -11.11 -0.28 -30.02
N LEU A 327 -10.59 -1.31 -29.34
CA LEU A 327 -9.50 -2.15 -29.86
C LEU A 327 -9.89 -2.83 -31.18
N ALA A 328 -11.13 -3.31 -31.28
CA ALA A 328 -11.66 -3.87 -32.53
C ALA A 328 -11.73 -2.79 -33.65
N SER A 329 -12.15 -1.58 -33.30
CA SER A 329 -12.22 -0.45 -34.25
C SER A 329 -10.83 -0.01 -34.71
N VAL A 330 -9.84 0.03 -33.81
CA VAL A 330 -8.43 0.31 -34.14
C VAL A 330 -7.88 -0.74 -35.10
N ALA A 331 -8.08 -2.03 -34.80
CA ALA A 331 -7.61 -3.11 -35.66
C ALA A 331 -8.27 -3.08 -37.05
N ALA A 332 -9.54 -2.66 -37.15
CA ALA A 332 -10.23 -2.48 -38.41
C ALA A 332 -9.71 -1.27 -39.21
N ALA A 333 -9.37 -0.17 -38.53
CA ALA A 333 -8.84 1.04 -39.14
C ALA A 333 -7.38 0.89 -39.59
N ARG A 334 -6.58 0.06 -38.89
CA ARG A 334 -5.18 -0.25 -39.20
C ARG A 334 -4.94 -1.77 -39.33
N PRO A 335 -5.47 -2.42 -40.39
CA PRO A 335 -5.36 -3.88 -40.54
C PRO A 335 -3.89 -4.35 -40.59
N GLY A 336 -3.55 -5.33 -39.76
CA GLY A 336 -2.21 -5.92 -39.71
C GLY A 336 -1.15 -5.05 -39.03
N MET A 337 -1.51 -3.87 -38.52
CA MET A 337 -0.63 -3.07 -37.69
C MET A 337 -0.73 -3.55 -36.23
N PRO A 338 0.40 -3.82 -35.57
CA PRO A 338 0.38 -4.17 -34.15
C PRO A 338 -0.15 -3.04 -33.27
N ILE A 339 -0.77 -3.41 -32.16
CA ILE A 339 -1.43 -2.54 -31.20
C ILE A 339 -0.79 -2.77 -29.83
N ASP A 340 -0.30 -1.70 -29.24
CA ASP A 340 0.28 -1.65 -27.90
C ASP A 340 -0.67 -0.88 -26.98
N VAL A 341 -1.17 -1.53 -25.93
CA VAL A 341 -2.06 -0.90 -24.95
C VAL A 341 -1.24 -0.43 -23.76
N LEU A 342 -1.19 0.89 -23.56
CA LEU A 342 -0.46 1.55 -22.47
C LEU A 342 -1.47 2.18 -21.52
N ALA A 343 -1.55 1.66 -20.31
CA ALA A 343 -2.65 1.95 -19.40
C ALA A 343 -2.16 2.40 -18.03
N HIS A 344 -2.71 3.50 -17.52
CA HIS A 344 -2.32 4.09 -16.24
C HIS A 344 -3.40 3.90 -15.19
N SER A 345 -3.00 3.60 -13.95
CA SER A 345 -3.91 3.51 -12.79
C SER A 345 -5.10 2.56 -13.07
N GLN A 346 -6.34 2.99 -12.78
CA GLN A 346 -7.57 2.26 -13.13
C GLN A 346 -7.62 1.79 -14.58
N GLY A 347 -7.07 2.57 -15.52
CA GLY A 347 -7.06 2.21 -16.94
C GLY A 347 -6.39 0.86 -17.20
N GLY A 348 -5.41 0.46 -16.38
CA GLY A 348 -4.79 -0.86 -16.48
C GLY A 348 -5.72 -2.00 -16.07
N ILE A 349 -6.63 -1.78 -15.12
CA ILE A 349 -7.66 -2.75 -14.75
C ILE A 349 -8.69 -2.88 -15.87
N VAL A 350 -9.11 -1.75 -16.44
CA VAL A 350 -10.00 -1.70 -17.62
C VAL A 350 -9.37 -2.47 -18.80
N ALA A 351 -8.09 -2.22 -19.09
CA ALA A 351 -7.35 -2.87 -20.16
C ALA A 351 -7.19 -4.37 -19.95
N ARG A 352 -6.87 -4.82 -18.74
CA ARG A 352 -6.80 -6.24 -18.42
C ARG A 352 -8.13 -6.95 -18.58
N LEU A 353 -9.20 -6.34 -18.09
CA LEU A 353 -10.53 -6.92 -18.19
C LEU A 353 -10.97 -7.01 -19.66
N ALA A 354 -10.76 -5.94 -20.43
CA ALA A 354 -11.07 -5.91 -21.87
C ALA A 354 -10.32 -6.99 -22.65
N ILE A 355 -9.00 -7.08 -22.47
CA ILE A 355 -8.14 -8.03 -23.18
C ILE A 355 -8.40 -9.47 -22.71
N GLY A 356 -8.50 -9.71 -21.40
CA GLY A 356 -8.78 -11.02 -20.83
C GLY A 356 -10.14 -11.57 -21.26
N ARG A 357 -11.20 -10.75 -21.22
CA ARG A 357 -12.55 -11.14 -21.68
C ARG A 357 -12.59 -11.38 -23.18
N SER A 358 -12.01 -10.48 -23.96
CA SER A 358 -11.95 -10.62 -25.41
C SER A 358 -11.18 -11.87 -25.83
N GLY A 359 -10.04 -12.14 -25.17
CA GLY A 359 -9.24 -13.33 -25.39
C GLY A 359 -9.99 -14.63 -25.07
N ALA A 360 -10.59 -14.72 -23.88
CA ALA A 360 -11.38 -15.88 -23.46
C ALA A 360 -12.56 -16.19 -24.41
N ASN A 361 -13.09 -15.16 -25.07
CA ASN A 361 -14.20 -15.29 -26.01
C ASN A 361 -13.75 -15.47 -27.48
N GLY A 362 -12.44 -15.53 -27.76
CA GLY A 362 -11.92 -15.59 -29.13
C GLY A 362 -12.22 -14.35 -29.97
N ARG A 363 -12.39 -13.20 -29.32
CA ARG A 363 -12.73 -11.89 -29.93
C ARG A 363 -11.61 -10.86 -29.81
N LEU A 364 -10.49 -11.20 -29.18
CA LEU A 364 -9.34 -10.30 -29.11
C LEU A 364 -8.80 -10.07 -30.52
N PRO A 365 -8.66 -8.82 -30.98
CA PRO A 365 -8.08 -8.55 -32.29
C PRO A 365 -6.65 -9.11 -32.38
N GLU A 366 -6.31 -9.75 -33.50
CA GLU A 366 -4.99 -10.37 -33.71
C GLU A 366 -3.81 -9.39 -33.56
N GLY A 367 -4.04 -8.10 -33.77
CA GLY A 367 -3.01 -7.07 -33.67
C GLY A 367 -2.63 -6.67 -32.25
N VAL A 368 -3.37 -7.04 -31.20
CA VAL A 368 -3.02 -6.67 -29.82
C VAL A 368 -1.83 -7.51 -29.35
N GLU A 369 -0.65 -6.89 -29.23
CA GLU A 369 0.60 -7.59 -28.93
C GLU A 369 1.15 -7.28 -27.53
N ASN A 370 1.00 -6.05 -27.05
CA ASN A 370 1.52 -5.65 -25.74
C ASN A 370 0.43 -5.01 -24.87
N LEU A 371 0.46 -5.36 -23.59
CA LEU A 371 -0.23 -4.64 -22.52
C LEU A 371 0.83 -4.17 -21.52
N VAL A 372 0.97 -2.86 -21.36
CA VAL A 372 1.82 -2.25 -20.34
C VAL A 372 0.95 -1.45 -19.39
N THR A 373 1.02 -1.80 -18.11
CA THR A 373 0.25 -1.13 -17.06
C THR A 373 1.18 -0.35 -16.14
N ILE A 374 0.75 0.84 -15.71
CA ILE A 374 1.57 1.83 -15.02
C ILE A 374 0.82 2.30 -13.78
N GLY A 375 1.33 1.95 -12.59
CA GLY A 375 0.68 2.27 -11.30
C GLY A 375 -0.71 1.66 -11.17
N SER A 376 -0.98 0.53 -11.83
CA SER A 376 -2.33 -0.05 -11.87
C SER A 376 -2.56 -0.98 -10.67
N PRO A 377 -3.70 -0.86 -9.96
CA PRO A 377 -3.97 -1.59 -8.72
C PRO A 377 -4.43 -3.03 -9.00
N HIS A 378 -3.56 -3.89 -9.52
CA HIS A 378 -3.93 -5.27 -9.89
C HIS A 378 -4.38 -6.10 -8.70
N GLY A 379 -3.77 -5.90 -7.53
CA GLY A 379 -4.24 -6.48 -6.26
C GLY A 379 -5.42 -5.74 -5.62
N GLY A 380 -6.00 -4.75 -6.31
CA GLY A 380 -6.89 -3.75 -5.72
C GLY A 380 -6.14 -2.62 -5.02
N ALA A 381 -6.88 -1.60 -4.60
CA ALA A 381 -6.35 -0.43 -3.90
C ALA A 381 -6.88 -0.40 -2.46
N PRO A 382 -6.00 -0.49 -1.43
CA PRO A 382 -6.44 -0.42 -0.03
C PRO A 382 -7.23 0.85 0.28
N LEU A 383 -6.87 1.99 -0.32
CA LEU A 383 -7.62 3.24 -0.21
C LEU A 383 -9.06 3.12 -0.75
N ALA A 384 -9.25 2.40 -1.86
CA ALA A 384 -10.57 2.17 -2.43
C ALA A 384 -11.43 1.27 -1.53
N THR A 385 -10.83 0.22 -0.96
CA THR A 385 -11.46 -0.63 0.07
C THR A 385 -11.90 0.20 1.29
N GLY A 386 -11.04 1.13 1.72
CA GLY A 386 -11.34 2.07 2.80
C GLY A 386 -12.54 2.96 2.48
N ILE A 387 -12.57 3.57 1.29
CA ILE A 387 -13.69 4.42 0.85
C ILE A 387 -15.00 3.63 0.79
N GLU A 388 -15.00 2.43 0.18
CA GLU A 388 -16.18 1.56 0.11
C GLU A 388 -16.75 1.26 1.50
N THR A 389 -15.89 0.98 2.47
CA THR A 389 -16.31 0.64 3.83
C THR A 389 -16.75 1.87 4.63
N LEU A 390 -16.24 3.06 4.30
CA LEU A 390 -16.48 4.32 5.02
C LEU A 390 -17.59 5.21 4.45
N ARG A 391 -18.30 4.78 3.39
CA ARG A 391 -19.37 5.55 2.71
C ARG A 391 -20.48 6.09 3.64
N GLU A 392 -20.59 5.58 4.87
CA GLU A 392 -21.60 5.98 5.85
C GLU A 392 -21.03 6.66 7.13
N ILE A 393 -19.72 6.93 7.22
CA ILE A 393 -19.06 7.47 8.43
C ILE A 393 -18.17 8.69 8.15
N PRO A 394 -18.08 9.68 9.08
CA PRO A 394 -17.09 10.75 9.01
C PRO A 394 -15.65 10.19 9.07
N GLY A 395 -15.03 10.03 7.89
CA GLY A 395 -13.69 9.45 7.71
C GLY A 395 -13.29 9.24 6.23
N GLY A 396 -14.26 9.08 5.32
CA GLY A 396 -14.00 8.95 3.87
C GLY A 396 -13.27 10.15 3.25
N ASP A 397 -13.45 11.35 3.81
CA ASP A 397 -12.82 12.59 3.33
C ASP A 397 -11.29 12.57 3.35
N ALA A 398 -10.66 11.85 4.30
CA ALA A 398 -9.21 11.76 4.39
C ALA A 398 -8.62 10.87 3.28
N ALA A 399 -9.25 9.74 2.97
CA ALA A 399 -8.83 8.85 1.89
C ALA A 399 -9.04 9.51 0.51
N LEU A 400 -10.19 10.17 0.32
CA LEU A 400 -10.46 10.96 -0.89
C LEU A 400 -9.48 12.12 -1.06
N SER A 401 -8.99 12.74 0.02
CA SER A 401 -8.02 13.83 -0.07
C SER A 401 -6.67 13.41 -0.66
N ILE A 402 -6.24 12.17 -0.43
CA ILE A 402 -5.00 11.63 -1.00
C ILE A 402 -5.18 11.44 -2.51
N ILE A 403 -6.29 10.83 -2.94
CA ILE A 403 -6.58 10.62 -4.36
C ILE A 403 -6.76 11.98 -5.07
N ARG A 404 -7.49 12.93 -4.49
CA ARG A 404 -7.63 14.29 -5.07
C ARG A 404 -6.29 15.02 -5.21
N SER A 405 -5.34 14.80 -4.30
CA SER A 405 -4.01 15.46 -4.34
C SER A 405 -3.11 15.04 -5.50
N THR A 406 -3.53 14.03 -6.28
CA THR A 406 -2.83 13.49 -7.46
C THR A 406 -3.18 14.21 -8.77
N GLY A 407 -4.19 15.09 -8.75
CA GLY A 407 -4.76 15.67 -9.97
C GLY A 407 -5.88 14.84 -10.60
N ALA A 408 -6.19 13.66 -10.07
CA ALA A 408 -7.45 12.93 -10.34
C ALA A 408 -8.63 13.66 -9.69
N ALA A 409 -9.06 14.74 -10.36
CA ALA A 409 -10.23 15.61 -10.16
C ALA A 409 -10.68 15.98 -8.74
N GLU A 410 -10.99 17.27 -8.56
CA GLU A 410 -11.80 17.80 -7.45
C GLU A 410 -13.21 17.15 -7.36
N GLU A 411 -13.61 16.34 -8.34
CA GLU A 411 -14.94 15.74 -8.56
C GLU A 411 -14.98 14.20 -8.45
N LEU A 412 -14.23 13.61 -7.52
CA LEU A 412 -14.43 12.20 -7.15
C LEU A 412 -15.72 12.02 -6.34
N ASP A 413 -16.63 11.18 -6.85
CA ASP A 413 -17.90 10.82 -6.23
C ASP A 413 -17.87 9.34 -5.83
N ASP A 414 -17.83 9.10 -4.53
CA ASP A 414 -17.75 7.76 -3.95
C ASP A 414 -19.01 6.91 -4.17
N ARG A 415 -20.11 7.48 -4.67
CA ARG A 415 -21.32 6.72 -5.02
C ARG A 415 -21.19 5.99 -6.35
N HIS A 416 -20.22 6.37 -7.17
CA HIS A 416 -19.97 5.76 -8.45
C HIS A 416 -19.30 4.37 -8.31
N PRO A 417 -19.60 3.43 -9.23
CA PRO A 417 -19.24 2.03 -9.06
C PRO A 417 -17.73 1.76 -9.18
N ALA A 418 -16.99 2.55 -9.95
CA ALA A 418 -15.57 2.35 -10.19
C ALA A 418 -14.73 2.23 -8.91
N ILE A 419 -14.94 3.12 -7.94
CA ILE A 419 -14.16 3.14 -6.69
C ILE A 419 -14.38 1.83 -5.92
N GLY A 420 -15.62 1.37 -5.78
CA GLY A 420 -15.91 0.08 -5.14
C GLY A 420 -15.36 -1.10 -5.93
N GLN A 421 -15.37 -1.02 -7.27
CA GLN A 421 -14.79 -2.06 -8.13
C GLN A 421 -13.26 -2.14 -8.07
N LEU A 422 -12.57 -1.11 -7.56
CA LEU A 422 -11.11 -1.12 -7.31
C LEU A 422 -10.72 -1.64 -5.91
N SER A 423 -11.71 -1.93 -5.04
CA SER A 423 -11.50 -2.55 -3.73
C SER A 423 -10.81 -3.92 -3.87
N GLU A 424 -9.91 -4.24 -2.94
CA GLU A 424 -9.13 -5.50 -2.92
C GLU A 424 -10.02 -6.75 -2.83
N THR A 425 -11.27 -6.59 -2.38
CA THR A 425 -12.25 -7.67 -2.24
C THR A 425 -13.34 -7.66 -3.32
N SER A 426 -13.18 -6.80 -4.34
CA SER A 426 -14.17 -6.65 -5.40
C SER A 426 -14.20 -7.86 -6.34
N ALA A 427 -15.35 -8.09 -6.97
CA ALA A 427 -15.48 -9.13 -7.99
C ALA A 427 -14.62 -8.85 -9.23
N ILE A 428 -14.32 -7.57 -9.53
CA ILE A 428 -13.47 -7.19 -10.66
C ILE A 428 -12.01 -7.60 -10.41
N ILE A 429 -11.49 -7.34 -9.22
CA ILE A 429 -10.12 -7.74 -8.84
C ILE A 429 -10.00 -9.26 -8.80
N ALA A 430 -11.00 -9.96 -8.26
CA ALA A 430 -11.05 -11.42 -8.33
C ALA A 430 -11.05 -11.93 -9.79
N GLU A 431 -11.86 -11.34 -10.66
CA GLU A 431 -11.94 -11.77 -12.06
C GLU A 431 -10.61 -11.59 -12.82
N ILE A 432 -9.87 -10.49 -12.64
CA ILE A 432 -8.60 -10.30 -13.37
C ILE A 432 -7.47 -11.22 -12.87
N HIS A 433 -7.59 -11.76 -11.65
CA HIS A 433 -6.69 -12.81 -11.15
C HIS A 433 -7.06 -14.18 -11.72
N ASP A 434 -8.36 -14.49 -11.82
CA ASP A 434 -8.84 -15.76 -12.37
C ASP A 434 -8.78 -15.81 -13.91
N ARG A 435 -8.75 -14.64 -14.56
CA ARG A 435 -8.75 -14.49 -16.01
C ARG A 435 -7.43 -13.88 -16.49
N PRO A 436 -6.42 -14.71 -16.80
CA PRO A 436 -5.14 -14.21 -17.25
C PRO A 436 -5.24 -13.52 -18.62
N VAL A 437 -4.28 -12.64 -18.89
CA VAL A 437 -4.07 -12.08 -20.22
C VAL A 437 -3.67 -13.23 -21.17
N PRO A 438 -4.20 -13.30 -22.41
CA PRO A 438 -3.84 -14.38 -23.34
C PRO A 438 -2.34 -14.43 -23.64
N ASP A 439 -1.76 -15.62 -23.75
CA ASP A 439 -0.31 -15.85 -23.96
C ASP A 439 0.28 -15.10 -25.17
N GLN A 440 -0.54 -14.77 -26.17
CA GLN A 440 -0.14 -14.00 -27.35
C GLN A 440 0.11 -12.51 -27.05
N VAL A 441 -0.39 -12.00 -25.92
CA VAL A 441 -0.21 -10.62 -25.47
C VAL A 441 0.85 -10.59 -24.39
N ARG A 442 1.95 -9.89 -24.66
CA ARG A 442 3.01 -9.64 -23.69
C ARG A 442 2.50 -8.65 -22.64
N PHE A 443 2.38 -9.11 -21.40
CA PHE A 443 1.90 -8.30 -20.29
C PHE A 443 3.05 -7.87 -19.36
N VAL A 444 3.19 -6.55 -19.17
CA VAL A 444 4.17 -5.92 -18.27
C VAL A 444 3.47 -4.99 -17.28
N SER A 445 3.91 -5.03 -16.01
CA SER A 445 3.42 -4.12 -14.97
C SER A 445 4.53 -3.28 -14.34
N LEU A 446 4.33 -1.97 -14.28
CA LEU A 446 5.28 -0.99 -13.76
C LEU A 446 4.63 -0.24 -12.60
N GLY A 447 5.26 -0.21 -11.43
CA GLY A 447 4.77 0.53 -10.26
C GLY A 447 5.84 1.46 -9.68
N ALA A 448 5.42 2.39 -8.81
CA ALA A 448 6.33 3.28 -8.08
C ALA A 448 6.47 2.83 -6.62
N ALA A 449 7.68 2.92 -6.08
CA ALA A 449 7.96 2.50 -4.71
C ALA A 449 7.25 3.38 -3.65
N GLY A 450 7.18 4.69 -3.88
CA GLY A 450 6.57 5.66 -2.97
C GLY A 450 5.15 6.09 -3.33
N ASP A 451 4.47 5.35 -4.19
CA ASP A 451 3.11 5.66 -4.63
C ASP A 451 2.09 5.48 -3.50
N LEU A 452 1.53 6.59 -3.00
CA LEU A 452 0.51 6.65 -1.94
C LEU A 452 -0.94 6.46 -2.45
N VAL A 453 -1.13 6.18 -3.73
CA VAL A 453 -2.45 5.99 -4.35
C VAL A 453 -2.63 4.53 -4.67
N VAL A 454 -1.60 3.94 -5.26
CA VAL A 454 -1.52 2.53 -5.60
C VAL A 454 -0.14 2.03 -5.17
N PRO A 455 -0.02 1.38 -4.00
CA PRO A 455 1.26 0.87 -3.54
C PRO A 455 1.96 0.00 -4.60
N GLY A 456 3.27 0.17 -4.78
CA GLY A 456 4.02 -0.56 -5.81
C GLY A 456 3.90 -2.08 -5.70
N THR A 457 3.65 -2.63 -4.50
CA THR A 457 3.46 -4.07 -4.27
C THR A 457 2.08 -4.58 -4.71
N VAL A 458 1.03 -3.73 -4.75
CA VAL A 458 -0.26 -4.11 -5.37
C VAL A 458 -0.29 -3.88 -6.88
N THR A 459 0.70 -3.14 -7.40
CA THR A 459 0.95 -3.05 -8.85
C THR A 459 1.66 -4.28 -9.39
N ALA A 460 2.30 -5.09 -8.55
CA ALA A 460 2.89 -6.34 -9.00
C ALA A 460 1.76 -7.32 -9.34
N ASP A 461 1.81 -7.91 -10.54
CA ASP A 461 0.86 -8.92 -10.95
C ASP A 461 1.56 -10.25 -11.26
N PRO A 462 1.12 -11.38 -10.69
CA PRO A 462 1.71 -12.70 -10.96
C PRO A 462 1.51 -13.22 -12.39
N ALA A 463 0.47 -12.77 -13.10
CA ALA A 463 0.21 -13.12 -14.49
C ALA A 463 0.98 -12.24 -15.49
N ALA A 464 1.64 -11.17 -15.03
CA ALA A 464 2.56 -10.41 -15.88
C ALA A 464 3.83 -11.22 -16.17
N GLU A 465 4.29 -11.19 -17.42
CA GLU A 465 5.58 -11.78 -17.81
C GLU A 465 6.72 -11.14 -17.02
N SER A 466 6.61 -9.84 -16.73
CA SER A 466 7.56 -9.11 -15.92
C SER A 466 6.88 -7.95 -15.22
N HIS A 467 7.31 -7.70 -13.98
CA HIS A 467 6.91 -6.53 -13.23
C HIS A 467 8.13 -5.80 -12.65
N ARG A 468 8.00 -4.49 -12.45
CA ARG A 468 9.06 -3.65 -11.86
C ARG A 468 8.49 -2.58 -10.95
N ILE A 469 9.04 -2.48 -9.74
CA ILE A 469 8.84 -1.35 -8.84
C ILE A 469 10.01 -0.38 -8.99
N LEU A 470 9.73 0.77 -9.58
CA LEU A 470 10.69 1.84 -9.82
C LEU A 470 10.90 2.67 -8.54
N PRO A 471 12.15 3.05 -8.21
CA PRO A 471 12.40 3.90 -7.05
C PRO A 471 11.73 5.27 -7.22
N SER A 472 10.96 5.69 -6.23
CA SER A 472 10.35 7.03 -6.17
C SER A 472 10.31 7.54 -4.73
N SER A 473 10.18 8.85 -4.57
CA SER A 473 9.87 9.45 -3.27
C SER A 473 8.45 9.09 -2.85
N ILE A 474 8.23 8.95 -1.54
CA ILE A 474 6.89 8.74 -0.99
C ILE A 474 6.06 10.00 -1.24
N GLY A 475 4.93 9.85 -1.94
CA GLY A 475 4.00 10.94 -2.21
C GLY A 475 2.93 10.56 -3.22
N ALA A 476 1.80 11.26 -3.17
CA ALA A 476 0.72 11.10 -4.15
C ALA A 476 1.18 11.48 -5.58
N GLN A 477 2.17 12.37 -5.71
CA GLN A 477 2.76 12.75 -6.99
C GLN A 477 3.46 11.57 -7.67
N ALA A 478 4.00 10.62 -6.90
CA ALA A 478 4.69 9.45 -7.45
C ALA A 478 3.78 8.56 -8.31
N HIS A 479 2.45 8.67 -8.15
CA HIS A 479 1.46 7.98 -8.97
C HIS A 479 1.32 8.62 -10.36
N GLY A 480 1.17 9.95 -10.41
CA GLY A 480 0.98 10.71 -11.64
C GLY A 480 2.27 10.84 -12.45
N ASP A 481 3.37 11.18 -11.77
CA ASP A 481 4.69 11.36 -12.37
C ASP A 481 5.24 10.07 -12.98
N LEU A 482 4.72 8.90 -12.58
CA LEU A 482 5.19 7.62 -13.07
C LEU A 482 5.04 7.49 -14.59
N ALA A 483 3.99 8.08 -15.18
CA ALA A 483 3.72 8.00 -16.61
C ALA A 483 4.71 8.81 -17.47
N SER A 484 5.24 9.92 -16.93
CA SER A 484 6.21 10.80 -17.59
C SER A 484 7.65 10.58 -17.14
N ASP A 485 7.90 9.67 -16.18
CA ASP A 485 9.25 9.34 -15.71
C ASP A 485 10.08 8.69 -16.84
N PRO A 486 11.26 9.25 -17.20
CA PRO A 486 12.12 8.68 -18.23
C PRO A 486 12.52 7.23 -18.00
N ARG A 487 12.57 6.78 -16.75
CA ARG A 487 12.82 5.38 -16.38
C ARG A 487 11.64 4.51 -16.77
N THR A 488 10.42 4.96 -16.54
CA THR A 488 9.20 4.29 -17.01
C THR A 488 9.18 4.24 -18.54
N THR A 489 9.45 5.36 -19.22
CA THR A 489 9.54 5.41 -20.70
C THR A 489 10.52 4.37 -21.23
N ARG A 490 11.69 4.24 -20.60
CA ARG A 490 12.67 3.22 -20.97
C ARG A 490 12.11 1.80 -20.82
N GLU A 491 11.47 1.49 -19.69
CA GLU A 491 10.91 0.16 -19.45
C GLU A 491 9.75 -0.17 -20.40
N ILE A 492 8.89 0.80 -20.72
CA ILE A 492 7.85 0.67 -21.77
C ILE A 492 8.52 0.35 -23.10
N GLY A 493 9.53 1.11 -23.51
CA GLY A 493 10.22 0.91 -24.78
C GLY A 493 10.91 -0.45 -24.91
N LEU A 494 11.46 -0.98 -23.81
CA LEU A 494 11.95 -2.36 -23.77
C LEU A 494 10.81 -3.37 -23.93
N ALA A 495 9.72 -3.19 -23.19
CA ALA A 495 8.56 -4.08 -23.23
C ALA A 495 7.97 -4.19 -24.64
N VAL A 496 7.65 -3.06 -25.28
CA VAL A 496 7.03 -3.04 -26.62
C VAL A 496 7.99 -3.44 -27.75
N ALA A 497 9.30 -3.44 -27.47
CA ALA A 497 10.33 -4.02 -28.34
C ALA A 497 10.52 -5.53 -28.14
N GLY A 498 9.75 -6.16 -27.25
CA GLY A 498 9.88 -7.59 -26.92
C GLY A 498 11.16 -7.90 -26.13
N LEU A 499 11.79 -6.90 -25.52
CA LEU A 499 12.97 -7.08 -24.68
C LEU A 499 12.58 -7.23 -23.21
N PRO A 500 13.34 -8.03 -22.44
CA PRO A 500 13.20 -8.07 -20.98
C PRO A 500 13.43 -6.68 -20.36
N LEU A 501 12.80 -6.43 -19.21
CA LEU A 501 12.98 -5.18 -18.47
C LEU A 501 14.44 -4.96 -18.06
N GLY A 502 14.75 -3.70 -17.74
CA GLY A 502 16.07 -3.25 -17.31
C GLY A 502 16.59 -3.99 -16.08
N CYS A 503 17.90 -4.24 -16.03
CA CYS A 503 18.50 -4.85 -14.85
C CYS A 503 18.39 -3.95 -13.60
N GLN A 504 17.98 -4.54 -12.49
CA GLN A 504 17.94 -3.89 -11.17
C GLN A 504 19.04 -4.42 -10.26
N SER A 505 19.71 -3.52 -9.53
CA SER A 505 20.58 -3.94 -8.43
C SER A 505 19.75 -4.50 -7.27
N LEU A 506 20.29 -5.44 -6.51
CA LEU A 506 19.62 -5.99 -5.32
C LEU A 506 19.26 -4.90 -4.32
N GLY A 507 20.17 -3.95 -4.08
CA GLY A 507 19.94 -2.87 -3.13
C GLY A 507 18.85 -1.89 -3.59
N GLU A 508 18.64 -1.75 -4.89
CA GLU A 508 17.52 -0.95 -5.42
C GLU A 508 16.21 -1.73 -5.33
N ALA A 509 16.18 -2.99 -5.76
CA ALA A 509 15.00 -3.86 -5.65
C ALA A 509 14.51 -3.95 -4.19
N ALA A 510 15.42 -4.17 -3.25
CA ALA A 510 15.10 -4.24 -1.82
C ALA A 510 14.55 -2.92 -1.27
N ARG A 511 15.16 -1.77 -1.63
CA ARG A 511 14.67 -0.45 -1.19
C ARG A 511 13.29 -0.15 -1.78
N SER A 512 13.10 -0.42 -3.09
CA SER A 512 11.81 -0.22 -3.74
C SER A 512 10.71 -1.06 -3.10
N PHE A 513 10.99 -2.34 -2.82
CA PHE A 513 10.05 -3.23 -2.14
C PHE A 513 9.71 -2.75 -0.73
N VAL A 514 10.71 -2.44 0.10
CA VAL A 514 10.48 -1.99 1.48
C VAL A 514 9.66 -0.70 1.53
N THR A 515 9.97 0.26 0.65
CA THR A 515 9.18 1.51 0.55
C THR A 515 7.74 1.22 0.14
N ALA A 516 7.53 0.43 -0.93
CA ALA A 516 6.19 0.10 -1.40
C ALA A 516 5.37 -0.65 -0.35
N GLU A 517 6.02 -1.57 0.37
CA GLU A 517 5.36 -2.35 1.41
C GLU A 517 5.02 -1.51 2.65
N SER A 518 5.87 -0.56 3.00
CA SER A 518 5.60 0.40 4.08
C SER A 518 4.38 1.27 3.75
N VAL A 519 4.27 1.71 2.49
CA VAL A 519 3.10 2.47 2.02
C VAL A 519 1.84 1.61 2.10
N ARG A 520 1.89 0.38 1.59
CA ARG A 520 0.77 -0.55 1.62
C ARG A 520 0.28 -0.83 3.05
N MET A 521 1.19 -1.13 3.98
CA MET A 521 0.84 -1.33 5.39
C MET A 521 0.17 -0.11 6.00
N ALA A 522 0.63 1.10 5.66
CA ALA A 522 0.03 2.34 6.15
C ALA A 522 -1.40 2.52 5.62
N GLU A 523 -1.64 2.27 4.33
CA GLU A 523 -2.98 2.33 3.74
C GLU A 523 -3.91 1.25 4.30
N SER A 524 -3.44 0.00 4.40
CA SER A 524 -4.23 -1.10 4.98
C SER A 524 -4.60 -0.82 6.44
N ALA A 525 -3.70 -0.22 7.24
CA ALA A 525 -4.01 0.23 8.60
C ALA A 525 -5.10 1.30 8.65
N LEU A 526 -5.04 2.30 7.77
CA LEU A 526 -6.07 3.34 7.67
C LEU A 526 -7.43 2.75 7.26
N SER A 527 -7.44 1.87 6.26
CA SER A 527 -8.67 1.25 5.75
C SER A 527 -9.27 0.25 6.74
N ALA A 528 -8.45 -0.52 7.47
CA ALA A 528 -8.92 -1.39 8.55
C ALA A 528 -9.51 -0.59 9.73
N ALA A 529 -8.88 0.52 10.11
CA ALA A 529 -9.42 1.42 11.14
C ALA A 529 -10.76 2.03 10.70
N GLY A 530 -10.89 2.38 9.42
CA GLY A 530 -12.16 2.82 8.84
C GLY A 530 -13.23 1.74 8.86
N ALA A 531 -12.86 0.50 8.50
CA ALA A 531 -13.76 -0.64 8.54
C ALA A 531 -14.27 -0.94 9.97
N ALA A 532 -13.39 -0.87 10.98
CA ALA A 532 -13.77 -1.09 12.37
C ALA A 532 -14.73 -0.02 12.92
N THR A 533 -14.58 1.25 12.49
CA THR A 533 -15.50 2.32 12.88
C THR A 533 -16.88 2.16 12.24
N ALA A 534 -16.93 1.74 10.96
CA ALA A 534 -18.17 1.42 10.21
C ALA A 534 -19.06 0.39 10.91
N LEU A 535 -18.46 -0.57 11.61
CA LEU A 535 -19.18 -1.65 12.28
C LEU A 535 -19.83 -1.29 13.61
N SER A 536 -19.29 -0.28 14.31
CA SER A 536 -19.72 0.02 15.69
C SER A 536 -21.23 0.29 15.80
N PRO A 537 -21.88 1.01 14.85
CA PRO A 537 -23.34 1.17 14.84
C PRO A 537 -24.11 -0.08 14.38
N ALA A 538 -23.60 -0.82 13.38
CA ALA A 538 -24.27 -2.00 12.81
C ALA A 538 -24.38 -3.16 13.81
N LEU A 539 -23.34 -3.37 14.62
CA LEU A 539 -23.33 -4.35 15.71
C LEU A 539 -24.29 -3.95 16.85
N GLN A 540 -24.44 -2.66 17.12
CA GLN A 540 -25.41 -2.14 18.11
C GLN A 540 -26.87 -2.32 17.64
N ALA A 541 -27.15 -2.12 16.35
CA ALA A 541 -28.48 -2.35 15.77
C ALA A 541 -28.86 -3.85 15.77
N GLY A 542 -27.91 -4.75 15.49
CA GLY A 542 -28.12 -6.20 15.57
C GLY A 542 -28.36 -6.72 16.99
N ALA A 543 -27.75 -6.08 18.01
CA ALA A 543 -27.98 -6.40 19.41
C ALA A 543 -29.37 -5.94 19.91
N ALA A 544 -29.88 -4.82 19.39
CA ALA A 544 -31.22 -4.33 19.72
C ALA A 544 -32.37 -5.19 19.15
N ILE A 545 -32.15 -5.88 18.03
CA ILE A 545 -33.15 -6.79 17.43
C ILE A 545 -33.22 -8.14 18.18
N ARG A 546 -32.12 -8.57 18.83
CA ARG A 546 -32.10 -9.80 19.63
C ARG A 546 -32.56 -9.64 21.09
N SER A 547 -32.71 -8.41 21.57
CA SER A 547 -33.19 -8.11 22.93
C SER A 547 -34.68 -7.76 23.00
N GLY A 548 -35.39 -7.76 21.87
CA GLY A 548 -36.82 -7.45 21.76
C GLY A 548 -37.73 -8.60 21.30
N GLY A 549 -37.28 -9.85 21.38
CA GLY A 549 -38.03 -11.05 20.99
C GLY A 549 -38.49 -11.90 22.16
#